data_AF-T1BIP5-F1
#
_entry.id   AF-T1BIP5-F1
#
_cell.length_a   1.000
_cell.length_b   1.000
_cell.length_c   1.000
_cell.angle_alpha   90.00
_cell.angle_beta   90.00
_cell.angle_gamma   90.00
#
_symmetry.space_group_name_H-M   'P 1'
#
loop_
_entity.id
_entity.type
_entity.pdbx_description
1 polymer ?
#
loop_
_entity_poly.entity_id
_entity_poly.type
_entity_poly.pdbx_seq_one_letter_code
_entity_poly.pdbx_strand_id
1 'polypeptide(L)' 'YPASLRGRRAHVILPDRSHYRDVLEIMAPVSLRKALHLKDGERLAVKVLSP' A
#
# COMPACT_ATOMS: atom_id res chain seq x y z
N TYR A 1 -8.51 5.05 -0.88
CA TYR A 1 -8.67 5.04 0.58
C TYR A 1 -7.40 5.50 1.27
N PRO A 2 -7.44 6.51 2.17
CA PRO A 2 -6.28 6.91 2.95
C PRO A 2 -5.73 5.74 3.78
N ALA A 3 -4.41 5.62 3.85
CA ALA A 3 -3.76 4.51 4.51
C ALA A 3 -2.41 4.90 5.15
N SER A 4 -1.92 4.03 6.03
CA SER A 4 -0.57 4.14 6.58
C SER A 4 0.16 2.80 6.56
N LEU A 5 1.44 2.84 6.17
CA LEU A 5 2.37 1.74 6.26
C LEU A 5 3.55 2.16 7.14
N ARG A 6 3.77 1.47 8.27
CA ARG A 6 4.84 1.79 9.24
C ARG A 6 4.91 3.30 9.59
N GLY A 7 3.75 3.94 9.76
CA GLY A 7 3.65 5.37 10.07
C GLY A 7 3.86 6.32 8.87
N ARG A 8 4.14 5.82 7.67
CA ARG A 8 4.20 6.62 6.43
C ARG A 8 2.81 6.76 5.81
N ARG A 9 2.49 7.95 5.31
CA ARG A 9 1.22 8.20 4.60
C ARG A 9 1.23 7.50 3.24
N ALA A 10 0.12 6.85 2.91
CA ALA A 10 -0.12 6.18 1.66
C ALA A 10 -1.62 6.23 1.32
N HIS A 11 -1.98 5.71 0.15
CA HIS A 11 -3.36 5.48 -0.26
C HIS A 11 -3.47 4.08 -0.86
N VAL A 12 -4.50 3.37 -0.45
CA VAL A 12 -4.96 2.15 -1.13
C VAL A 12 -5.82 2.56 -2.31
N ILE A 13 -5.57 1.96 -3.47
CA ILE A 13 -6.31 2.20 -4.71
C ILE A 13 -6.91 0.87 -5.17
N LEU A 14 -8.16 0.94 -5.60
CA LEU A 14 -8.85 -0.17 -6.24
C LEU A 14 -9.15 0.29 -7.67
N PRO A 15 -8.44 -0.23 -8.69
CA PRO A 15 -8.74 0.09 -10.07
C PRO A 15 -10.10 -0.52 -10.46
N ASP A 16 -10.85 0.18 -11.31
CA ASP A 16 -12.17 -0.27 -11.79
C ASP A 16 -12.11 -1.60 -12.56
N ARG A 17 -10.94 -1.93 -13.13
CA ARG A 17 -10.66 -3.21 -13.78
C ARG A 17 -9.27 -3.71 -13.36
N SER A 18 -9.21 -4.93 -12.83
CA SER A 18 -7.97 -5.65 -12.55
C SER A 18 -8.14 -7.15 -12.85
N HIS A 19 -7.06 -7.81 -13.25
CA HIS A 19 -7.01 -9.27 -13.39
C HIS A 19 -6.80 -9.98 -12.05
N TYR A 20 -6.38 -9.25 -11.02
CA TYR A 20 -6.08 -9.78 -9.70
C TYR A 20 -7.22 -9.45 -8.73
N ARG A 21 -7.62 -10.43 -7.91
CA ARG A 21 -8.74 -10.30 -6.95
C ARG A 21 -8.26 -10.10 -5.51
N ASP A 22 -7.03 -10.51 -5.21
CA ASP A 22 -6.41 -10.56 -3.89
C ASP A 22 -5.16 -9.68 -3.79
N VAL A 23 -4.83 -8.95 -4.86
CA VAL A 23 -3.72 -7.99 -4.91
C VAL A 23 -4.26 -6.59 -4.69
N LEU A 24 -3.67 -5.89 -3.72
CA LEU A 24 -3.97 -4.50 -3.41
C LEU A 24 -2.93 -3.57 -4.02
N GLU A 25 -3.37 -2.48 -4.65
CA GLU A 25 -2.48 -1.43 -5.13
C GLU A 25 -2.34 -0.30 -4.10
N ILE A 26 -1.11 0.14 -3.86
CA ILE A 26 -0.77 1.15 -2.86
C ILE A 26 0.11 2.23 -3.49
N MET A 27 -0.31 3.49 -3.36
CA MET A 27 0.44 4.66 -3.79
C MET A 27 0.88 5.53 -2.62
N ALA A 28 2.05 6.16 -2.76
CA ALA A 28 2.62 7.08 -1.80
C ALA A 28 3.47 8.14 -2.53
N PRO A 29 3.73 9.31 -1.93
CA PRO A 29 4.55 10.36 -2.56
C PRO A 29 6.04 9.99 -2.69
N VAL A 30 6.45 8.83 -2.15
CA VAL A 30 7.82 8.33 -2.20
C VAL A 30 7.82 6.85 -2.56
N SER A 31 8.92 6.35 -3.10
CA SER A 31 9.11 4.91 -3.30
C SER A 31 9.15 4.18 -1.96
N LEU A 32 8.09 3.44 -1.63
CA LEU A 32 7.99 2.69 -0.38
C LEU A 32 9.05 1.59 -0.27
N ARG A 33 9.43 0.96 -1.38
CA ARG A 33 10.53 -0.03 -1.41
C ARG A 33 11.83 0.58 -0.91
N LYS A 34 12.20 1.78 -1.39
CA LYS A 34 13.42 2.46 -0.94
C LYS A 34 13.29 2.98 0.48
N ALA A 35 12.17 3.65 0.80
CA ALA A 35 11.98 4.31 2.09
C ALA A 35 11.80 3.35 3.27
N LEU A 36 11.26 2.15 3.02
CA LEU A 36 10.99 1.14 4.05
C LEU A 36 11.82 -0.14 3.86
N HIS A 37 12.74 -0.15 2.88
CA HIS A 37 13.60 -1.29 2.52
C HIS A 37 12.84 -2.60 2.25
N LEU A 38 11.67 -2.50 1.61
CA LEU A 38 10.77 -3.63 1.40
C LEU A 38 11.32 -4.63 0.36
N LYS A 39 11.14 -5.91 0.65
CA LYS A 39 11.47 -7.02 -0.26
C LYS A 39 10.23 -7.80 -0.67
N ASP A 40 10.31 -8.47 -1.81
CA ASP A 40 9.24 -9.35 -2.25
C ASP A 40 9.08 -10.53 -1.27
N GLY A 41 7.83 -10.92 -1.01
CA GLY A 41 7.50 -11.94 -0.01
C GLY A 41 7.50 -11.45 1.45
N GLU A 42 7.91 -10.22 1.72
CA GLU A 42 7.84 -9.64 3.07
C GLU A 42 6.38 -9.43 3.50
N ARG A 43 6.04 -9.92 4.70
CA ARG A 43 4.75 -9.63 5.33
C ARG A 43 4.78 -8.26 5.98
N LEU A 44 3.77 -7.46 5.70
CA LEU A 44 3.61 -6.12 6.27
C LEU A 44 2.14 -5.82 6.55
N ALA A 45 1.89 -4.95 7.52
CA ALA A 45 0.56 -4.48 7.85
C ALA A 45 0.29 -3.13 7.18
N VAL A 46 -0.89 -3.03 6.54
CA VAL A 46 -1.41 -1.79 5.98
C VAL A 46 -2.58 -1.35 6.86
N LYS A 47 -2.48 -0.17 7.46
CA LYS A 47 -3.60 0.41 8.20
C LYS A 47 -4.44 1.26 7.25
N VAL A 48 -5.62 0.79 6.90
CA VAL A 48 -6.61 1.64 6.22
C VAL A 48 -7.15 2.62 7.26
N LEU A 49 -7.04 3.91 6.97
CA LEU A 49 -7.56 4.96 7.81
C LEU A 49 -9.02 5.15 7.41
N SER A 50 -9.94 4.69 8.26
CA SER A 50 -11.35 5.05 8.11
C SER A 50 -11.48 6.57 8.18
N PRO A 51 -12.45 7.17 7.46
CA PRO A 51 -12.93 8.49 7.85
C PRO A 51 -13.44 8.48 9.29
#